data_AF-A0A2R7P4S7-F1
#
_entry.id   AF-A0A2R7P4S7-F1
#
_cell.length_a   1.000
_cell.length_b   1.000
_cell.length_c   1.000
_cell.angle_alpha   90.00
_cell.angle_beta   90.00
_cell.angle_gamma   90.00
#
_symmetry.space_group_name_H-M   'P 1'
#
loop_
_entity.id
_entity.type
_entity.pdbx_description
1 polymer ?
#
loop_
_entity_poly.entity_id
_entity_poly.type
_entity_poly.pdbx_seq_one_letter_code
_entity_poly.pdbx_strand_id
1 'polypeptide(L)'
;MTSAALTPLPSRFWADLSTRDFAALKASGQAEQVVAVLPVAAVEQHGPHLPLSVDATLLQGVIDAALPHLPAELPVLFLPPQNVGLSPEHIRFPGTLTLSPATVIALWTEIGECVARAGIRKLLLFNGHGGQVSVMDIVARELRTRCDLIVYSASWFSLPLPDAVAGQFSAQEHRFGIHAGEIETSMMLHLAPATVQMAHAQNFRSTSQDRSERYAILGNGKSAKLGWQMQDYHPAGAVGNAAAATADKGQAVVDAAAQQLVALLQELQALPLSTLADGPHLR
;
A
#
# COMPACT_ATOMS: atom_id res chain seq x y z
N MET A 1 -23.73 26.54 -6.27
CA MET A 1 -24.66 25.44 -5.94
C MET A 1 -24.22 24.89 -4.61
N THR A 2 -25.06 24.98 -3.57
CA THR A 2 -24.77 24.41 -2.26
C THR A 2 -24.63 22.90 -2.41
N SER A 3 -23.42 22.37 -2.17
CA SER A 3 -23.20 20.92 -2.10
C SER A 3 -24.18 20.36 -1.08
N ALA A 4 -25.03 19.43 -1.48
CA ALA A 4 -25.84 18.69 -0.53
C ALA A 4 -24.91 18.04 0.50
N ALA A 5 -25.28 18.07 1.78
CA ALA A 5 -24.50 17.42 2.82
C ALA A 5 -24.41 15.92 2.54
N LEU A 6 -23.19 15.36 2.60
CA LEU A 6 -22.96 13.94 2.39
C LEU A 6 -23.61 13.15 3.53
N THR A 7 -24.40 12.13 3.19
CA THR A 7 -24.97 11.24 4.20
C THR A 7 -23.91 10.22 4.62
N PRO A 8 -23.68 9.97 5.92
CA PRO A 8 -22.73 8.94 6.35
C PRO A 8 -23.04 7.57 5.73
N LEU A 9 -22.01 6.82 5.38
CA LEU A 9 -22.14 5.45 4.88
C LEU A 9 -22.51 4.51 6.04
N PRO A 10 -23.32 3.46 5.82
CA PRO A 10 -23.69 2.50 6.87
C PRO A 10 -22.51 1.65 7.35
N SER A 11 -21.49 1.45 6.51
CA SER A 11 -20.21 0.84 6.84
C SER A 11 -19.09 1.48 6.03
N ARG A 12 -17.85 1.30 6.50
CA ARG A 12 -16.61 1.63 5.78
C ARG A 12 -16.14 0.50 4.86
N PHE A 13 -16.76 -0.67 4.91
CA PHE A 13 -16.34 -1.83 4.13
C PHE A 13 -17.36 -2.14 3.03
N TRP A 14 -16.85 -2.31 1.81
CA TRP A 14 -17.65 -2.56 0.62
C TRP A 14 -18.61 -3.74 0.79
N ALA A 15 -18.12 -4.84 1.38
CA ALA A 15 -18.87 -6.09 1.51
C ALA A 15 -20.01 -6.04 2.54
N ASP A 16 -20.04 -5.02 3.39
CA ASP A 16 -21.09 -4.83 4.39
C ASP A 16 -22.30 -4.07 3.82
N LEU A 17 -22.14 -3.40 2.67
CA LEU A 17 -23.22 -2.67 2.02
C LEU A 17 -24.12 -3.63 1.22
N SER A 18 -25.42 -3.37 1.25
CA SER A 18 -26.41 -4.07 0.44
C SER A 18 -26.55 -3.43 -0.96
N THR A 19 -27.15 -4.16 -1.90
CA THR A 19 -27.52 -3.61 -3.22
C THR A 19 -28.44 -2.39 -3.10
N ARG A 20 -29.25 -2.30 -2.03
CA ARG A 20 -30.12 -1.14 -1.78
C ARG A 20 -29.30 0.10 -1.41
N ASP A 21 -28.21 -0.06 -0.66
CA ASP A 21 -27.32 1.03 -0.29
C ASP A 21 -26.62 1.59 -1.52
N PHE A 22 -26.09 0.73 -2.39
CA PHE A 22 -25.50 1.15 -3.67
C PHE A 22 -26.52 1.82 -4.60
N ALA A 23 -27.75 1.31 -4.68
CA ALA A 23 -28.81 1.93 -5.47
C ALA A 23 -29.14 3.35 -4.95
N ALA A 24 -29.18 3.53 -3.62
CA ALA A 24 -29.41 4.83 -3.01
C ALA A 24 -28.26 5.82 -3.26
N LEU A 25 -26.99 5.36 -3.11
CA LEU A 25 -25.81 6.18 -3.41
C LEU A 25 -25.78 6.66 -4.87
N LYS A 26 -26.15 5.79 -5.80
CA LYS A 26 -26.22 6.14 -7.23
C LYS A 26 -27.37 7.10 -7.53
N ALA A 27 -28.56 6.85 -6.96
CA ALA A 27 -29.73 7.69 -7.17
C ALA A 27 -29.56 9.11 -6.59
N SER A 28 -28.83 9.26 -5.49
CA SER A 28 -28.55 10.57 -4.88
C SER A 28 -27.38 11.32 -5.53
N GLY A 29 -26.62 10.67 -6.41
CA GLY A 29 -25.35 11.19 -6.95
C GLY A 29 -24.18 11.15 -5.96
N GLN A 30 -24.40 10.71 -4.71
CA GLN A 30 -23.35 10.64 -3.69
C GLN A 30 -22.25 9.62 -4.04
N ALA A 31 -22.54 8.62 -4.88
CA ALA A 31 -21.55 7.63 -5.33
C ALA A 31 -20.29 8.29 -5.91
N GLU A 32 -20.42 9.39 -6.65
CA GLU A 32 -19.29 10.10 -7.25
C GLU A 32 -18.35 10.76 -6.22
N GLN A 33 -18.85 10.97 -5.01
CA GLN A 33 -18.11 11.56 -3.90
C GLN A 33 -17.37 10.52 -3.05
N VAL A 34 -17.70 9.23 -3.22
CA VAL A 34 -17.06 8.13 -2.50
C VAL A 34 -15.63 7.94 -3.02
N VAL A 35 -14.69 7.74 -2.10
CA VAL A 35 -13.36 7.21 -2.42
C VAL A 35 -13.35 5.72 -2.10
N ALA A 36 -13.24 4.89 -3.14
CA ALA A 36 -13.00 3.46 -2.96
C ALA A 36 -11.51 3.21 -2.70
N VAL A 37 -11.20 2.25 -1.84
CA VAL A 37 -9.83 1.84 -1.53
C VAL A 37 -9.71 0.35 -1.81
N LEU A 38 -8.82 -0.05 -2.70
CA LEU A 38 -8.44 -1.45 -2.91
C LEU A 38 -7.13 -1.72 -2.18
N PRO A 39 -7.15 -2.41 -1.02
CA PRO A 39 -5.94 -2.82 -0.34
C PRO A 39 -5.27 -3.96 -1.14
N VAL A 40 -3.98 -3.80 -1.44
CA VAL A 40 -3.17 -4.79 -2.16
C VAL A 40 -1.91 -5.13 -1.36
N ALA A 41 -1.72 -6.40 -1.04
CA ALA A 41 -0.60 -6.91 -0.24
C ALA A 41 0.07 -8.10 -0.96
N ALA A 42 0.95 -8.82 -0.26
CA ALA A 42 1.54 -10.07 -0.74
C ALA A 42 1.66 -11.11 0.39
N VAL A 43 1.91 -12.36 -0.01
CA VAL A 43 2.30 -13.46 0.88
C VAL A 43 3.69 -13.93 0.45
N GLU A 44 4.71 -13.56 1.20
CA GLU A 44 6.11 -13.72 0.80
C GLU A 44 7.06 -13.85 1.98
N GLN A 45 8.19 -14.47 1.72
CA GLN A 45 9.26 -14.61 2.70
C GLN A 45 9.67 -13.26 3.30
N HIS A 46 9.96 -13.21 4.61
CA HIS A 46 10.44 -12.02 5.30
C HIS A 46 11.62 -12.36 6.22
N GLY A 47 12.63 -13.02 5.65
CA GLY A 47 13.77 -13.49 6.40
C GLY A 47 13.43 -14.63 7.36
N PRO A 48 14.38 -14.99 8.25
CA PRO A 48 14.22 -16.12 9.17
C PRO A 48 13.36 -15.80 10.41
N HIS A 49 12.98 -14.54 10.64
CA HIS A 49 12.36 -14.08 11.88
C HIS A 49 10.91 -13.64 11.76
N LEU A 50 10.37 -13.45 10.55
CA LEU A 50 8.98 -13.00 10.34
C LEU A 50 8.14 -14.03 9.58
N PRO A 51 6.79 -14.02 9.75
CA PRO A 51 5.89 -14.87 8.99
C PRO A 51 5.74 -14.39 7.53
N LEU A 52 5.11 -15.21 6.69
CA LEU A 52 4.87 -14.87 5.28
C LEU A 52 3.78 -13.81 5.06
N SER A 53 3.04 -13.43 6.11
CA SER A 53 1.86 -12.56 6.03
C SER A 53 2.16 -11.09 6.31
N VAL A 54 3.43 -10.69 6.44
CA VAL A 54 3.85 -9.37 6.92
C VAL A 54 3.12 -8.26 6.16
N ASP A 55 3.19 -8.21 4.83
CA ASP A 55 2.58 -7.15 4.02
C ASP A 55 1.08 -7.01 4.29
N ALA A 56 0.35 -8.12 4.40
CA ALA A 56 -1.07 -8.11 4.70
C ALA A 56 -1.35 -7.64 6.14
N THR A 57 -0.53 -8.08 7.10
CA THR A 57 -0.64 -7.66 8.50
C THR A 57 -0.35 -6.17 8.66
N LEU A 58 0.71 -5.65 8.03
CA LEU A 58 1.07 -4.23 8.09
C LEU A 58 0.01 -3.36 7.44
N LEU A 59 -0.44 -3.73 6.23
CA LEU A 59 -1.45 -2.98 5.50
C LEU A 59 -2.77 -2.90 6.27
N GLN A 60 -3.23 -4.04 6.82
CA GLN A 60 -4.44 -4.07 7.65
C GLN A 60 -4.26 -3.26 8.93
N GLY A 61 -3.10 -3.36 9.60
CA GLY A 61 -2.80 -2.58 10.81
C GLY A 61 -2.88 -1.07 10.57
N VAL A 62 -2.37 -0.58 9.43
CA VAL A 62 -2.49 0.84 9.05
C VAL A 62 -3.95 1.23 8.77
N ILE A 63 -4.73 0.38 8.10
CA ILE A 63 -6.16 0.62 7.85
C ILE A 63 -6.92 0.67 9.18
N ASP A 64 -6.72 -0.31 10.06
CA ASP A 64 -7.39 -0.41 11.35
C ASP A 64 -7.10 0.80 12.24
N ALA A 65 -5.84 1.24 12.27
CA ALA A 65 -5.44 2.45 12.99
C ALA A 65 -6.02 3.73 12.36
N ALA A 66 -6.30 3.76 11.06
CA ALA A 66 -6.89 4.92 10.39
C ALA A 66 -8.41 5.05 10.62
N LEU A 67 -9.13 3.92 10.78
CA LEU A 67 -10.61 3.91 10.87
C LEU A 67 -11.18 4.87 11.93
N PRO A 68 -10.67 4.92 13.17
CA PRO A 68 -11.19 5.83 14.21
C PRO A 68 -10.98 7.32 13.89
N HIS A 69 -10.07 7.64 12.98
CA HIS A 69 -9.69 9.00 12.60
C HIS A 69 -10.41 9.51 11.34
N LEU A 70 -11.15 8.64 10.62
CA LEU A 70 -11.91 9.03 9.44
C LEU A 70 -13.16 9.84 9.85
N PRO A 71 -13.32 11.10 9.38
CA PRO A 71 -14.53 11.87 9.63
C PRO A 71 -15.78 11.17 9.10
N ALA A 72 -16.89 11.20 9.85
CA ALA A 72 -18.11 10.45 9.50
C ALA A 72 -18.66 10.84 8.11
N GLU A 73 -18.49 12.10 7.74
CA GLU A 73 -18.89 12.71 6.48
C GLU A 73 -17.94 12.46 5.31
N LEU A 74 -16.74 11.91 5.54
CA LEU A 74 -15.79 11.53 4.48
C LEU A 74 -16.17 10.15 3.94
N PRO A 75 -16.82 10.00 2.76
CA PRO A 75 -17.32 8.71 2.29
C PRO A 75 -16.19 7.83 1.72
N VAL A 76 -15.67 6.91 2.53
CA VAL A 76 -14.66 5.93 2.11
C VAL A 76 -15.22 4.52 2.19
N LEU A 77 -14.95 3.71 1.16
CA LEU A 77 -15.25 2.28 1.13
C LEU A 77 -13.98 1.46 0.85
N PHE A 78 -13.55 0.67 1.83
CA PHE A 78 -12.50 -0.32 1.68
C PHE A 78 -13.07 -1.58 1.02
N LEU A 79 -12.48 -1.99 -0.10
CA LEU A 79 -12.75 -3.25 -0.77
C LEU A 79 -12.10 -4.42 -0.01
N PRO A 80 -12.54 -5.68 -0.27
CA PRO A 80 -11.84 -6.85 0.24
C PRO A 80 -10.34 -6.82 -0.13
N PRO A 81 -9.44 -7.05 0.84
CA PRO A 81 -8.01 -6.96 0.60
C PRO A 81 -7.53 -8.08 -0.34
N GLN A 82 -6.62 -7.72 -1.25
CA GLN A 82 -5.95 -8.66 -2.15
C GLN A 82 -4.66 -9.13 -1.49
N ASN A 83 -4.73 -10.22 -0.73
CA ASN A 83 -3.61 -10.70 0.10
C ASN A 83 -2.54 -11.44 -0.71
N VAL A 84 -2.89 -12.04 -1.85
CA VAL A 84 -1.93 -12.69 -2.76
C VAL A 84 -1.79 -11.81 -4.00
N GLY A 85 -0.61 -11.23 -4.17
CA GLY A 85 -0.28 -10.27 -5.23
C GLY A 85 0.84 -10.73 -6.15
N LEU A 86 1.67 -9.79 -6.59
CA LEU A 86 2.84 -10.02 -7.44
C LEU A 86 4.11 -9.90 -6.58
N SER A 87 4.78 -11.03 -6.36
CA SER A 87 6.03 -11.16 -5.57
C SER A 87 7.08 -12.11 -6.23
N PRO A 88 7.45 -11.91 -7.51
CA PRO A 88 8.40 -12.78 -8.21
C PRO A 88 9.83 -12.71 -7.65
N GLU A 89 10.23 -11.59 -7.05
CA GLU A 89 11.54 -11.40 -6.43
C GLU A 89 11.78 -12.35 -5.24
N HIS A 90 10.71 -12.90 -4.65
CA HIS A 90 10.75 -13.79 -3.50
C HIS A 90 10.49 -15.27 -3.88
N ILE A 91 10.31 -15.59 -5.17
CA ILE A 91 9.85 -16.91 -5.64
C ILE A 91 10.83 -18.07 -5.34
N ARG A 92 12.11 -17.76 -5.06
CA ARG A 92 13.13 -18.77 -4.71
C ARG A 92 13.07 -19.21 -3.25
N PHE A 93 12.30 -18.52 -2.41
CA PHE A 93 12.12 -18.86 -1.01
C PHE A 93 10.83 -19.68 -0.84
N PRO A 94 10.88 -20.78 -0.08
CA PRO A 94 9.72 -21.65 0.10
C PRO A 94 8.60 -20.93 0.83
N GLY A 95 7.36 -21.14 0.38
CA GLY A 95 6.15 -20.61 1.00
C GLY A 95 5.59 -19.34 0.33
N THR A 96 6.40 -18.58 -0.41
CA THR A 96 5.92 -17.41 -1.17
C THR A 96 4.79 -17.83 -2.13
N LEU A 97 3.66 -17.12 -2.06
CA LEU A 97 2.53 -17.25 -2.99
C LEU A 97 2.51 -16.01 -3.89
N THR A 98 2.68 -16.21 -5.19
CA THR A 98 2.77 -15.11 -6.14
C THR A 98 1.99 -15.41 -7.42
N LEU A 99 1.31 -14.40 -7.94
CA LEU A 99 0.61 -14.44 -9.22
C LEU A 99 1.47 -13.87 -10.35
N SER A 100 1.10 -14.17 -11.59
CA SER A 100 1.74 -13.54 -12.74
C SER A 100 1.34 -12.06 -12.86
N PRO A 101 2.18 -11.19 -13.45
CA PRO A 101 1.81 -9.79 -13.70
C PRO A 101 0.51 -9.66 -14.49
N ALA A 102 0.31 -10.51 -15.52
CA ALA A 102 -0.90 -10.49 -16.35
C ALA A 102 -2.16 -10.81 -15.52
N THR A 103 -2.07 -11.78 -14.59
CA THR A 103 -3.16 -12.14 -13.70
C THR A 103 -3.51 -10.99 -12.76
N VAL A 104 -2.51 -10.36 -12.13
CA VAL A 104 -2.72 -9.26 -11.19
C VAL A 104 -3.33 -8.04 -11.89
N ILE A 105 -2.80 -7.68 -13.07
CA ILE A 105 -3.34 -6.58 -13.87
C ILE A 105 -4.81 -6.84 -14.22
N ALA A 106 -5.12 -8.03 -14.76
CA ALA A 106 -6.50 -8.38 -15.11
C ALA A 106 -7.43 -8.32 -13.90
N LEU A 107 -7.05 -8.96 -12.79
CA LEU A 107 -7.85 -9.03 -11.57
C LEU A 107 -8.15 -7.63 -11.00
N TRP A 108 -7.13 -6.79 -10.82
CA TRP A 108 -7.33 -5.48 -10.21
C TRP A 108 -8.06 -4.51 -11.14
N THR A 109 -7.85 -4.61 -12.46
CA THR A 109 -8.64 -3.85 -13.44
C THR A 109 -10.10 -4.27 -13.40
N GLU A 110 -10.42 -5.57 -13.38
CA GLU A 110 -11.80 -6.04 -13.30
C GLU A 110 -12.49 -5.62 -11.98
N ILE A 111 -11.77 -5.61 -10.87
CA ILE A 111 -12.27 -5.07 -9.58
C ILE A 111 -12.54 -3.56 -9.71
N GLY A 112 -11.64 -2.78 -10.30
CA GLY A 112 -11.85 -1.36 -10.52
C GLY A 112 -13.01 -1.06 -11.48
N GLU A 113 -13.24 -1.89 -12.49
CA GLU A 113 -14.43 -1.81 -13.35
C GLU A 113 -15.72 -2.06 -12.55
N CYS A 114 -15.70 -2.93 -11.53
CA CYS A 114 -16.82 -3.10 -10.60
C CYS A 114 -17.09 -1.81 -9.80
N VAL A 115 -16.03 -1.15 -9.31
CA VAL A 115 -16.13 0.15 -8.61
C VAL A 115 -16.78 1.20 -9.52
N ALA A 116 -16.33 1.29 -10.77
CA ALA A 116 -16.90 2.21 -11.75
C ALA A 116 -18.39 1.91 -12.02
N ARG A 117 -18.78 0.63 -12.18
CA ARG A 117 -20.19 0.25 -12.40
C ARG A 117 -21.11 0.63 -11.23
N ALA A 118 -20.59 0.68 -10.01
CA ALA A 118 -21.32 1.16 -8.84
C ALA A 118 -21.56 2.68 -8.84
N GLY A 119 -20.99 3.43 -9.80
CA GLY A 119 -21.11 4.88 -9.92
C GLY A 119 -20.02 5.66 -9.18
N ILE A 120 -19.04 4.97 -8.60
CA ILE A 120 -17.92 5.58 -7.90
C ILE A 120 -16.85 5.99 -8.93
N ARG A 121 -16.25 7.16 -8.72
CA ARG A 121 -15.33 7.79 -9.70
C ARG A 121 -13.88 7.89 -9.23
N LYS A 122 -13.60 7.55 -7.98
CA LYS A 122 -12.30 7.70 -7.33
C LYS A 122 -11.87 6.39 -6.68
N LEU A 123 -10.67 5.95 -7.00
CA LEU A 123 -10.09 4.71 -6.48
C LEU A 123 -8.65 4.96 -5.99
N LEU A 124 -8.36 4.48 -4.80
CA LEU A 124 -7.02 4.36 -4.27
C LEU A 124 -6.59 2.88 -4.31
N LEU A 125 -5.50 2.57 -5.02
CA LEU A 125 -4.76 1.32 -4.84
C LEU A 125 -3.81 1.53 -3.65
N PHE A 126 -4.12 0.90 -2.51
CA PHE A 126 -3.36 1.08 -1.28
C PHE A 126 -2.48 -0.13 -0.99
N ASN A 127 -1.17 0.08 -0.99
CA ASN A 127 -0.19 -0.98 -1.19
C ASN A 127 0.66 -1.30 0.04
N GLY A 128 0.82 -2.60 0.29
CA GLY A 128 1.67 -3.19 1.34
C GLY A 128 3.03 -3.68 0.87
N HIS A 129 3.24 -3.86 -0.45
CA HIS A 129 4.36 -4.65 -0.99
C HIS A 129 5.20 -3.91 -2.05
N GLY A 130 6.53 -3.97 -1.97
CA GLY A 130 7.43 -3.26 -2.88
C GLY A 130 7.36 -3.69 -4.36
N GLY A 131 7.19 -4.98 -4.64
CA GLY A 131 7.28 -5.56 -5.98
C GLY A 131 6.14 -5.22 -6.94
N GLN A 132 5.02 -4.71 -6.42
CA GLN A 132 3.81 -4.47 -7.21
C GLN A 132 3.56 -3.03 -7.64
N VAL A 133 4.47 -2.08 -7.29
CA VAL A 133 4.32 -0.65 -7.63
C VAL A 133 4.13 -0.43 -9.14
N SER A 134 4.94 -1.07 -9.98
CA SER A 134 4.83 -0.91 -11.44
C SER A 134 3.54 -1.49 -12.01
N VAL A 135 2.97 -2.53 -11.39
CA VAL A 135 1.68 -3.08 -11.81
C VAL A 135 0.54 -2.15 -11.42
N MET A 136 0.61 -1.50 -10.25
CA MET A 136 -0.38 -0.49 -9.87
C MET A 136 -0.44 0.66 -10.88
N ASP A 137 0.71 1.13 -11.38
CA ASP A 137 0.75 2.20 -12.39
C ASP A 137 0.04 1.80 -13.70
N ILE A 138 0.20 0.54 -14.11
CA ILE A 138 -0.47 -0.02 -15.29
C ILE A 138 -1.98 -0.07 -15.03
N VAL A 139 -2.41 -0.67 -13.91
CA VAL A 139 -3.82 -0.80 -13.55
C VAL A 139 -4.50 0.56 -13.44
N ALA A 140 -3.86 1.54 -12.80
CA ALA A 140 -4.38 2.89 -12.67
C ALA A 140 -4.63 3.55 -14.04
N ARG A 141 -3.69 3.38 -14.99
CA ARG A 141 -3.84 3.89 -16.36
C ARG A 141 -4.95 3.17 -17.11
N GLU A 142 -5.02 1.84 -17.02
CA GLU A 142 -6.07 1.05 -17.66
C GLU A 142 -7.46 1.48 -17.17
N LEU A 143 -7.65 1.63 -15.86
CA LEU A 143 -8.91 2.08 -15.27
C LEU A 143 -9.26 3.53 -15.64
N ARG A 144 -8.26 4.41 -15.70
CA ARG A 144 -8.46 5.76 -16.24
C ARG A 144 -8.96 5.71 -17.68
N THR A 145 -8.33 4.92 -18.54
CA THR A 145 -8.65 4.87 -19.98
C THR A 145 -9.96 4.14 -20.27
N ARG A 146 -10.30 3.09 -19.52
CA ARG A 146 -11.49 2.26 -19.75
C ARG A 146 -12.75 2.77 -19.04
N CYS A 147 -12.59 3.46 -17.91
CA CYS A 147 -13.70 3.77 -17.01
C CYS A 147 -13.76 5.23 -16.55
N ASP A 148 -12.86 6.09 -17.04
CA ASP A 148 -12.73 7.49 -16.58
C ASP A 148 -12.65 7.60 -15.04
N LEU A 149 -12.00 6.63 -14.39
CA LEU A 149 -11.72 6.70 -12.96
C LEU A 149 -10.54 7.64 -12.71
N ILE A 150 -10.64 8.41 -11.63
CA ILE A 150 -9.49 9.02 -10.99
C ILE A 150 -8.86 7.94 -10.11
N VAL A 151 -7.70 7.43 -10.53
CA VAL A 151 -6.99 6.39 -9.79
C VAL A 151 -5.66 6.93 -9.27
N TYR A 152 -5.43 6.77 -7.97
CA TYR A 152 -4.15 7.01 -7.33
C TYR A 152 -3.62 5.70 -6.75
N SER A 153 -2.29 5.59 -6.69
CA SER A 153 -1.59 4.48 -6.08
C SER A 153 -0.72 5.03 -4.97
N ALA A 154 -0.80 4.44 -3.78
CA ALA A 154 0.05 4.81 -2.65
C ALA A 154 0.47 3.57 -1.89
N SER A 155 1.71 3.55 -1.41
CA SER A 155 2.18 2.51 -0.49
C SER A 155 2.32 3.10 0.90
N TRP A 156 1.92 2.38 1.95
CA TRP A 156 2.00 2.90 3.32
C TRP A 156 3.44 3.35 3.66
N PHE A 157 4.45 2.61 3.18
CA PHE A 157 5.87 2.88 3.39
C PHE A 157 6.41 4.08 2.60
N SER A 158 5.62 4.67 1.70
CA SER A 158 5.94 5.89 0.95
C SER A 158 5.15 7.10 1.43
N LEU A 159 4.22 6.93 2.38
CA LEU A 159 3.54 8.06 3.01
C LEU A 159 4.54 8.84 3.89
N PRO A 160 4.43 10.18 3.93
CA PRO A 160 5.41 10.99 4.63
C PRO A 160 5.29 10.81 6.14
N LEU A 161 6.26 10.13 6.75
CA LEU A 161 6.33 10.01 8.20
C LEU A 161 6.81 11.34 8.82
N PRO A 162 6.24 11.79 9.95
CA PRO A 162 6.77 12.91 10.69
C PRO A 162 8.24 12.69 11.08
N ASP A 163 9.05 13.77 11.14
CA ASP A 163 10.47 13.69 11.47
C ASP A 163 10.74 12.98 12.81
N ALA A 164 9.84 13.12 13.79
CA ALA A 164 9.94 12.45 15.09
C ALA A 164 9.77 10.91 15.01
N VAL A 165 9.10 10.41 13.96
CA VAL A 165 8.94 8.97 13.68
C VAL A 165 10.06 8.51 12.76
N ALA A 166 10.29 9.22 11.66
CA ALA A 166 11.36 8.89 10.71
C ALA A 166 12.75 8.90 11.38
N GLY A 167 12.99 9.85 12.30
CA GLY A 167 14.25 9.99 13.03
C GLY A 167 14.54 8.86 14.03
N GLN A 168 13.61 7.93 14.27
CA GLN A 168 13.85 6.74 15.10
C GLN A 168 14.66 5.66 14.37
N PHE A 169 14.80 5.78 13.03
CA PHE A 169 15.51 4.84 12.18
C PHE A 169 16.72 5.51 11.55
N SER A 170 17.80 4.74 11.36
CA SER A 170 19.02 5.26 10.78
C SER A 170 18.85 5.62 9.29
N ALA A 171 19.66 6.55 8.77
CA ALA A 171 19.70 6.82 7.34
C ALA A 171 20.08 5.58 6.50
N GLN A 172 20.82 4.63 7.09
CA GLN A 172 21.15 3.36 6.47
C GLN A 172 19.91 2.46 6.36
N GLU A 173 19.09 2.41 7.40
CA GLU A 173 17.83 1.67 7.40
C GLU A 173 16.87 2.24 6.35
N HIS A 174 16.64 3.55 6.34
CA HIS A 174 15.80 4.21 5.32
C HIS A 174 16.23 3.92 3.89
N ARG A 175 17.53 3.78 3.66
CA ARG A 175 18.07 3.58 2.30
C ARG A 175 18.16 2.11 1.88
N PHE A 176 18.42 1.21 2.82
CA PHE A 176 18.80 -0.17 2.51
C PHE A 176 18.00 -1.24 3.25
N GLY A 177 17.24 -0.86 4.27
CA GLY A 177 16.36 -1.72 5.07
C GLY A 177 15.01 -1.93 4.40
N ILE A 178 15.01 -2.32 3.12
CA ILE A 178 13.81 -2.33 2.28
C ILE A 178 12.93 -3.58 2.44
N HIS A 179 13.38 -4.59 3.20
CA HIS A 179 12.67 -5.88 3.31
C HIS A 179 13.03 -6.64 4.59
N ALA A 180 12.03 -6.92 5.43
CA ALA A 180 12.16 -7.50 6.76
C ALA A 180 13.19 -6.78 7.65
N GLY A 181 13.34 -5.48 7.42
CA GLY A 181 14.25 -4.59 8.15
C GLY A 181 13.72 -4.20 9.53
N GLU A 182 14.33 -3.19 10.12
CA GLU A 182 13.95 -2.62 11.42
C GLU A 182 12.50 -2.12 11.42
N ILE A 183 12.07 -1.44 10.36
CA ILE A 183 10.73 -0.82 10.27
C ILE A 183 9.63 -1.90 10.31
N GLU A 184 9.66 -2.85 9.36
CA GLU A 184 8.63 -3.90 9.27
C GLU A 184 8.65 -4.82 10.49
N THR A 185 9.85 -5.17 10.98
CA THR A 185 9.97 -5.99 12.20
C THR A 185 9.38 -5.24 13.41
N SER A 186 9.61 -3.93 13.52
CA SER A 186 9.04 -3.11 14.59
C SER A 186 7.51 -3.09 14.52
N MET A 187 6.94 -2.88 13.34
CA MET A 187 5.49 -2.91 13.14
C MET A 187 4.90 -4.29 13.45
N MET A 188 5.57 -5.38 13.06
CA MET A 188 5.13 -6.74 13.39
C MET A 188 5.20 -7.03 14.90
N LEU A 189 6.19 -6.51 15.61
CA LEU A 189 6.26 -6.60 17.08
C LEU A 189 5.10 -5.86 17.76
N HIS A 190 4.57 -4.80 17.14
CA HIS A 190 3.40 -4.10 17.62
C HIS A 190 2.09 -4.84 17.26
N LEU A 191 1.92 -5.23 16.00
CA LEU A 191 0.65 -5.74 15.46
C LEU A 191 0.42 -7.22 15.75
N ALA A 192 1.48 -8.04 15.71
CA ALA A 192 1.39 -9.49 15.85
C ALA A 192 2.63 -10.10 16.54
N PRO A 193 2.97 -9.67 17.77
CA PRO A 193 4.22 -10.05 18.45
C PRO A 193 4.44 -11.56 18.57
N ALA A 194 3.37 -12.33 18.75
CA ALA A 194 3.43 -13.79 18.89
C ALA A 194 3.93 -14.52 17.63
N THR A 195 3.97 -13.83 16.49
CA THR A 195 4.44 -14.38 15.20
C THR A 195 5.90 -14.04 14.90
N VAL A 196 6.53 -13.18 15.71
CA VAL A 196 7.90 -12.68 15.48
C VAL A 196 8.91 -13.53 16.25
N GLN A 197 9.87 -14.11 15.54
CA GLN A 197 10.94 -14.92 16.13
C GLN A 197 12.22 -14.09 16.28
N MET A 198 12.23 -13.17 17.25
CA MET A 198 13.36 -12.24 17.47
C MET A 198 14.71 -12.91 17.71
N ALA A 199 14.73 -14.18 18.15
CA ALA A 199 15.97 -14.97 18.25
C ALA A 199 16.69 -15.16 16.90
N HIS A 200 15.98 -15.00 15.78
CA HIS A 200 16.53 -15.06 14.42
C HIS A 200 16.74 -13.68 13.79
N ALA A 201 16.29 -12.60 14.44
CA ALA A 201 16.47 -11.24 13.94
C ALA A 201 17.93 -10.81 14.06
N GLN A 202 18.47 -10.26 12.97
CA GLN A 202 19.87 -9.85 12.85
C GLN A 202 19.97 -8.53 12.08
N ASN A 203 21.20 -8.01 11.95
CA ASN A 203 21.48 -6.97 10.97
C ASN A 203 21.88 -7.62 9.64
N PHE A 204 20.96 -7.62 8.68
CA PHE A 204 21.15 -8.21 7.36
C PHE A 204 21.69 -7.15 6.39
N ARG A 205 23.03 -7.10 6.24
CA ARG A 205 23.66 -6.12 5.36
C ARG A 205 23.31 -6.39 3.89
N SER A 206 22.67 -5.43 3.23
CA SER A 206 22.34 -5.51 1.80
C SER A 206 23.56 -5.37 0.90
N THR A 207 23.67 -6.20 -0.14
CA THR A 207 24.66 -5.99 -1.23
C THR A 207 24.45 -4.66 -1.99
N SER A 208 23.29 -4.02 -1.83
CA SER A 208 23.04 -2.65 -2.32
C SER A 208 23.94 -1.61 -1.66
N GLN A 209 24.31 -1.83 -0.40
CA GLN A 209 25.29 -1.01 0.31
C GLN A 209 26.65 -1.11 -0.38
N ASP A 210 27.10 -2.32 -0.69
CA ASP A 210 28.37 -2.54 -1.36
C ASP A 210 28.38 -1.93 -2.78
N ARG A 211 27.24 -1.91 -3.48
CA ARG A 211 27.13 -1.20 -4.77
C ARG A 211 27.18 0.31 -4.58
N SER A 212 26.57 0.84 -3.52
CA SER A 212 26.60 2.26 -3.18
C SER A 212 27.99 2.80 -2.89
N GLU A 213 28.85 1.97 -2.31
CA GLU A 213 30.24 2.31 -1.98
C GLU A 213 31.15 2.26 -3.21
N ARG A 214 30.83 1.40 -4.19
CA ARG A 214 31.69 1.15 -5.37
C ARG A 214 31.28 1.90 -6.62
N TYR A 215 30.01 2.24 -6.77
CA TYR A 215 29.46 2.74 -8.04
C TYR A 215 28.55 3.95 -7.84
N ALA A 216 28.94 5.10 -8.41
CA ALA A 216 28.16 6.33 -8.32
C ALA A 216 26.78 6.26 -8.99
N ILE A 217 26.64 5.50 -10.09
CA ILE A 217 25.38 5.37 -10.84
C ILE A 217 24.58 4.14 -10.37
N LEU A 218 25.19 2.95 -10.37
CA LEU A 218 24.52 1.71 -9.96
C LEU A 218 24.16 1.68 -8.47
N GLY A 219 24.89 2.44 -7.65
CA GLY A 219 24.77 2.45 -6.21
C GLY A 219 23.90 3.58 -5.64
N ASN A 220 23.43 4.51 -6.49
CA ASN A 220 22.62 5.65 -6.02
C ASN A 220 21.14 5.30 -5.79
N GLY A 221 20.70 4.09 -6.18
CA GLY A 221 19.34 3.60 -5.97
C GLY A 221 18.26 4.24 -6.83
N LYS A 222 18.60 5.17 -7.73
CA LYS A 222 17.63 5.94 -8.52
C LYS A 222 17.87 5.90 -10.03
N SER A 223 19.12 5.88 -10.48
CA SER A 223 19.47 6.06 -11.90
C SER A 223 19.44 4.77 -12.71
N ALA A 224 19.86 3.65 -12.12
CA ALA A 224 19.86 2.34 -12.74
C ALA A 224 19.40 1.31 -11.71
N LYS A 225 18.40 0.51 -12.06
CA LYS A 225 17.77 -0.47 -11.16
C LYS A 225 18.08 -1.89 -11.65
N LEU A 226 18.46 -2.76 -10.72
CA LEU A 226 18.66 -4.18 -10.98
C LEU A 226 17.28 -4.87 -11.04
N GLY A 227 17.10 -5.84 -11.93
CA GLY A 227 15.98 -6.80 -11.86
C GLY A 227 16.30 -7.89 -10.84
N TRP A 228 16.33 -7.52 -9.57
CA TRP A 228 16.83 -8.34 -8.47
C TRP A 228 15.81 -9.41 -8.03
N GLN A 229 16.33 -10.49 -7.46
CA GLN A 229 15.60 -11.34 -6.52
C GLN A 229 16.20 -11.18 -5.13
N MET A 230 15.45 -11.50 -4.09
CA MET A 230 15.83 -11.11 -2.73
C MET A 230 17.19 -11.70 -2.29
N GLN A 231 17.53 -12.92 -2.75
CA GLN A 231 18.83 -13.53 -2.47
C GLN A 231 20.03 -12.79 -3.09
N ASP A 232 19.81 -11.94 -4.11
CA ASP A 232 20.85 -11.08 -4.68
C ASP A 232 21.23 -9.95 -3.72
N TYR A 233 20.30 -9.56 -2.84
CA TYR A 233 20.50 -8.53 -1.82
C TYR A 233 20.98 -9.11 -0.50
N HIS A 234 20.44 -10.24 -0.08
CA HIS A 234 20.96 -11.01 1.03
C HIS A 234 20.44 -12.46 0.98
N PRO A 235 21.31 -13.48 1.15
CA PRO A 235 20.92 -14.89 1.03
C PRO A 235 19.87 -15.35 2.06
N ALA A 236 19.77 -14.66 3.21
CA ALA A 236 18.75 -14.97 4.21
C ALA A 236 17.36 -14.40 3.88
N GLY A 237 17.21 -13.62 2.80
CA GLY A 237 15.91 -13.08 2.40
C GLY A 237 15.47 -11.81 3.14
N ALA A 238 16.34 -11.18 3.93
CA ALA A 238 16.06 -9.93 4.65
C ALA A 238 17.20 -8.93 4.44
N VAL A 239 16.90 -7.63 4.49
CA VAL A 239 17.87 -6.53 4.48
C VAL A 239 17.46 -5.42 5.44
N GLY A 240 18.41 -4.95 6.24
CA GLY A 240 18.17 -3.97 7.31
C GLY A 240 18.46 -4.52 8.70
N ASN A 241 18.34 -3.67 9.72
CA ASN A 241 18.68 -4.02 11.09
C ASN A 241 17.47 -4.50 11.91
N ALA A 242 16.95 -5.68 11.59
CA ALA A 242 15.83 -6.28 12.30
C ALA A 242 16.09 -6.45 13.81
N ALA A 243 17.35 -6.63 14.23
CA ALA A 243 17.70 -6.76 15.65
C ALA A 243 17.48 -5.48 16.48
N ALA A 244 17.38 -4.31 15.83
CA ALA A 244 17.11 -3.03 16.50
C ALA A 244 15.61 -2.68 16.62
N ALA A 245 14.75 -3.57 16.14
CA ALA A 245 13.31 -3.39 16.13
C ALA A 245 12.69 -3.40 17.52
N THR A 246 11.68 -2.55 17.74
CA THR A 246 10.89 -2.52 18.99
C THR A 246 9.42 -2.30 18.69
N ALA A 247 8.54 -2.78 19.57
CA ALA A 247 7.10 -2.57 19.43
C ALA A 247 6.72 -1.07 19.43
N ASP A 248 7.38 -0.26 20.27
CA ASP A 248 7.11 1.19 20.35
C ASP A 248 7.40 1.92 19.03
N LYS A 249 8.50 1.56 18.35
CA LYS A 249 8.80 2.05 17.00
C LYS A 249 7.70 1.63 16.01
N GLY A 250 7.21 0.40 16.15
CA GLY A 250 6.14 -0.15 15.33
C GLY A 250 4.83 0.62 15.46
N GLN A 251 4.40 0.86 16.70
CA GLN A 251 3.22 1.67 17.00
C GLN A 251 3.36 3.08 16.38
N ALA A 252 4.51 3.72 16.58
CA ALA A 252 4.74 5.07 16.06
C ALA A 252 4.64 5.13 14.52
N VAL A 253 5.15 4.12 13.81
CA VAL A 253 5.03 4.03 12.34
C VAL A 253 3.59 3.76 11.92
N VAL A 254 2.89 2.83 12.57
CA VAL A 254 1.49 2.50 12.26
C VAL A 254 0.59 3.72 12.44
N ASP A 255 0.70 4.43 13.56
CA ASP A 255 -0.11 5.63 13.84
C ASP A 255 0.18 6.75 12.86
N ALA A 256 1.45 6.99 12.54
CA ALA A 256 1.84 7.99 11.57
C ALA A 256 1.33 7.67 10.16
N ALA A 257 1.49 6.42 9.69
CA ALA A 257 0.99 5.99 8.40
C ALA A 257 -0.54 6.07 8.32
N ALA A 258 -1.24 5.74 9.41
CA ALA A 258 -2.69 5.88 9.52
C ALA A 258 -3.16 7.33 9.38
N GLN A 259 -2.50 8.27 10.06
CA GLN A 259 -2.80 9.71 9.93
C GLN A 259 -2.58 10.20 8.50
N GLN A 260 -1.50 9.77 7.85
CA GLN A 260 -1.23 10.12 6.45
C GLN A 260 -2.22 9.48 5.48
N LEU A 261 -2.70 8.27 5.75
CA LEU A 261 -3.76 7.64 4.96
C LEU A 261 -5.06 8.45 5.07
N VAL A 262 -5.43 8.91 6.26
CA VAL A 262 -6.61 9.77 6.44
C VAL A 262 -6.47 11.07 5.65
N ALA A 263 -5.32 11.74 5.74
CA ALA A 263 -5.04 12.96 4.98
C ALA A 263 -5.14 12.71 3.46
N LEU A 264 -4.53 11.63 2.95
CA LEU A 264 -4.61 11.25 1.54
C LEU A 264 -6.07 11.01 1.10
N LEU A 265 -6.88 10.33 1.91
CA LEU A 265 -8.28 10.06 1.59
C LEU A 265 -9.11 11.34 1.56
N GLN A 266 -8.84 12.30 2.44
CA GLN A 266 -9.45 13.63 2.40
C GLN A 266 -9.08 14.40 1.12
N GLU A 267 -7.79 14.39 0.73
CA GLU A 267 -7.32 15.03 -0.50
C GLU A 267 -7.96 14.40 -1.74
N LEU A 268 -8.01 13.07 -1.82
CA LEU A 268 -8.66 12.36 -2.91
C LEU A 268 -10.16 12.69 -2.97
N GLN A 269 -10.85 12.74 -1.84
CA GLN A 269 -12.27 13.09 -1.81
C GLN A 269 -12.50 14.55 -2.23
N ALA A 270 -11.61 15.47 -1.89
CA ALA A 270 -11.72 16.88 -2.28
C ALA A 270 -11.40 17.14 -3.77
N LEU A 271 -10.65 16.23 -4.42
CA LEU A 271 -10.24 16.38 -5.81
C LEU A 271 -11.46 16.46 -6.76
N PRO A 272 -11.62 17.50 -7.58
CA PRO A 272 -12.79 17.61 -8.45
C PRO A 272 -12.77 16.58 -9.58
N LEU A 273 -13.93 16.13 -10.03
CA LEU A 273 -14.00 15.22 -11.19
C LEU A 273 -13.44 15.85 -12.48
N SER A 274 -13.45 17.18 -12.56
CA SER A 274 -12.83 17.95 -13.65
C SER A 274 -11.30 17.88 -13.68
N THR A 275 -10.66 17.19 -12.72
CA THR A 275 -9.25 16.80 -12.84
C THR A 275 -9.01 15.95 -14.09
N LEU A 276 -10.00 15.17 -14.52
CA LEU A 276 -9.97 14.49 -15.81
C LEU A 276 -10.60 15.36 -16.88
N ALA A 277 -9.86 15.61 -17.96
CA ALA A 277 -10.41 16.25 -19.15
C ALA A 277 -10.99 15.19 -20.12
N ASP A 278 -12.06 15.55 -20.82
CA ASP A 278 -12.70 14.70 -21.83
C ASP A 278 -11.82 14.50 -23.08
N GLY A 279 -10.88 15.42 -23.32
CA GLY A 279 -9.95 15.37 -24.44
C GLY A 279 -8.96 16.53 -24.44
N PRO A 280 -8.00 16.52 -25.38
CA PRO A 280 -7.05 17.61 -25.53
C PRO A 280 -7.73 18.89 -26.06
N HIS A 281 -7.32 20.06 -25.56
CA HIS A 281 -7.72 21.35 -26.12
C HIS A 281 -6.80 21.72 -27.28
N LEU A 282 -7.12 21.23 -28.48
CA LEU A 282 -6.42 21.59 -29.72
C LEU A 282 -7.12 22.82 -30.34
N ARG A 283 -6.39 23.93 -30.50
CA ARG A 283 -6.84 25.10 -31.27
C ARG A 283 -6.54 24.93 -32.74
#